data_AF-A0A9J6ER96-F1
#
_entry.id   AF-A0A9J6ER96-F1
#
_cell.length_a   1.000
_cell.length_b   1.000
_cell.length_c   1.000
_cell.angle_alpha   90.00
_cell.angle_beta   90.00
_cell.angle_gamma   90.00
#
_symmetry.space_group_name_H-M   'P 1'
#
loop_
_entity.id
_entity.type
_entity.pdbx_description
1 polymer ?
#
loop_
_entity_poly.entity_id
_entity_poly.type
_entity_poly.pdbx_seq_one_letter_code
_entity_poly.pdbx_strand_id
1 'polypeptide(L)'
;MRHYVHIVNEKEVHIPRDVPALKESAIPTFFPNLPKYMTKTLPKERKRRRGQGSFMPAKKSREDIDDSERELGQLIPHDELDIVNNEVPRKHFIFGLRLPSVYWSRQTFQNKNIAIYQTAEHHKSKVPPVAFNKIAVFKIGERNSPSCTIFLAGHLHCQRTVESEEEAQELLAYAEKLSISFGVGNTSEFKRLDVSDCTTLSANGLFSAVCDGSVSQGMPAHMPQ
;
A
#
# COMPACT_ATOMS: atom_id res chain seq x y z
N MET A 1 29.27 22.54 13.68
CA MET A 1 28.15 21.74 13.13
C MET A 1 27.00 21.78 14.13
N ARG A 2 25.74 21.94 13.68
CA ARG A 2 24.57 21.84 14.57
C ARG A 2 24.12 20.38 14.60
N HIS A 3 23.80 19.83 15.77
CA HIS A 3 23.29 18.46 15.91
C HIS A 3 21.86 18.49 16.46
N TYR A 4 21.03 17.52 16.07
CA TYR A 4 19.86 17.16 16.86
C TYR A 4 20.34 16.23 17.99
N VAL A 5 19.93 16.53 19.23
CA VAL A 5 20.21 15.68 20.39
C VAL A 5 18.94 14.92 20.73
N HIS A 6 19.04 13.59 20.78
CA HIS A 6 17.97 12.70 21.20
C HIS A 6 18.47 11.81 22.33
N ILE A 7 17.58 11.47 23.28
CA ILE A 7 17.87 10.48 24.31
C ILE A 7 17.17 9.19 23.90
N VAL A 8 17.95 8.13 23.65
CA VAL A 8 17.45 6.80 23.30
C VAL A 8 18.08 5.81 24.27
N ASN A 9 17.26 5.07 25.02
CA ASN A 9 17.73 4.13 26.05
C ASN A 9 18.74 4.76 27.03
N GLU A 10 18.40 5.95 27.54
CA GLU A 10 19.23 6.72 28.50
C GLU A 10 20.62 7.13 27.98
N LYS A 11 20.87 6.99 26.68
CA LYS A 11 22.11 7.44 26.03
C LYS A 11 21.82 8.58 25.06
N GLU A 12 22.68 9.59 25.11
CA GLU A 12 22.61 10.72 24.18
C GLU A 12 23.11 10.30 22.79
N VAL A 13 22.25 10.51 21.79
CA VAL A 13 22.55 10.27 20.37
C VAL A 13 22.54 11.61 19.65
N HIS A 14 23.66 11.94 19.01
CA HIS A 14 23.83 13.17 18.23
C HIS A 14 23.67 12.87 16.74
N ILE A 15 22.63 13.42 16.12
CA ILE A 15 22.40 13.30 14.67
C ILE A 15 22.89 14.59 14.01
N PRO A 16 23.84 14.54 13.05
CA PRO A 16 24.29 15.73 12.33
C PRO A 16 23.13 16.36 11.56
N ARG A 17 23.00 17.69 11.67
CA ARG A 17 22.06 18.45 10.83
C ARG A 17 22.70 18.71 9.48
N ASP A 18 22.53 17.77 8.56
CA ASP A 18 22.85 18.05 7.16
C ASP A 18 21.77 18.97 6.58
N VAL A 19 22.21 20.02 5.89
CA VAL A 19 21.30 20.84 5.08
C VAL A 19 21.03 20.02 3.83
N PRO A 20 19.78 19.63 3.54
CA PRO A 20 19.48 18.96 2.28
C PRO A 20 19.81 19.93 1.15
N ALA A 21 20.91 19.66 0.46
CA ALA A 21 21.35 20.36 -0.73
C ALA A 21 20.98 19.52 -1.96
N LEU A 22 20.48 20.17 -3.00
CA LEU A 22 20.28 19.52 -4.29
C LEU A 22 21.65 19.15 -4.86
N LYS A 23 21.74 17.97 -5.50
CA LYS A 23 22.93 17.57 -6.25
C LYS A 23 23.15 18.56 -7.42
N GLU A 24 24.39 18.73 -7.87
CA GLU A 24 24.71 19.61 -9.01
C GLU A 24 23.99 19.20 -10.31
N SER A 25 23.65 17.91 -10.45
CA SER A 25 22.84 17.37 -11.55
C SER A 25 21.33 17.41 -11.30
N ALA A 26 20.87 18.06 -10.23
CA ALA A 26 19.45 18.20 -9.96
C ALA A 26 18.82 19.14 -10.98
N ILE A 27 18.10 18.55 -11.94
CA ILE A 27 17.30 19.29 -12.90
C ILE A 27 16.06 19.81 -12.16
N PRO A 28 15.71 21.11 -12.27
CA PRO A 28 14.47 21.62 -11.70
C PRO A 28 13.29 20.86 -12.31
N THR A 29 12.64 20.02 -11.49
CA THR A 29 11.49 19.24 -11.93
C THR A 29 10.32 20.18 -12.20
N PHE A 30 10.08 20.50 -13.47
CA PHE A 30 8.80 21.07 -13.89
C PHE A 30 7.75 19.97 -13.75
N PHE A 31 6.84 20.15 -12.79
CA PHE A 31 5.68 19.29 -12.66
C PHE A 31 4.61 19.75 -13.64
N PRO A 32 4.27 18.97 -14.69
CA PRO A 32 3.18 19.32 -15.58
C PRO A 32 1.86 19.34 -14.78
N ASN A 33 1.04 20.38 -14.98
CA ASN A 33 -0.25 20.62 -14.30
C ASN A 33 -0.19 20.98 -12.81
N LEU A 34 0.84 21.70 -12.36
CA LEU A 34 0.83 22.28 -11.02
C LEU A 34 -0.19 23.43 -10.94
N PRO A 35 -1.11 23.45 -9.94
CA PRO A 35 -2.05 24.55 -9.82
C PRO A 35 -1.33 25.89 -9.64
N LYS A 36 -1.86 26.93 -10.28
CA LYS A 36 -1.24 28.26 -10.47
C LYS A 36 -0.79 28.96 -9.18
N TYR A 37 -1.33 28.54 -8.02
CA TYR A 37 -0.94 29.07 -6.71
C TYR A 37 0.36 28.46 -6.14
N MET A 38 0.84 27.33 -6.69
CA MET A 38 2.08 26.67 -6.28
C MET A 38 3.29 26.99 -7.16
N THR A 39 3.09 27.55 -8.35
CA THR A 39 4.18 28.07 -9.19
C THR A 39 4.61 29.45 -8.68
N LYS A 40 5.43 29.47 -7.63
CA LYS A 40 6.11 30.70 -7.23
C LYS A 40 7.01 31.14 -8.38
N THR A 41 6.72 32.29 -8.96
CA THR A 41 7.56 32.91 -9.99
C THR A 41 8.96 33.12 -9.41
N LEU A 42 9.98 32.66 -10.13
CA LEU A 42 11.36 32.82 -9.71
C LEU A 42 11.64 34.32 -9.50
N PRO A 43 12.38 34.70 -8.44
CA PRO A 43 12.80 36.08 -8.24
C PRO A 43 13.52 36.60 -9.48
N LYS A 44 13.06 37.71 -10.05
CA LYS A 44 13.72 38.34 -11.21
C LYS A 44 15.14 38.76 -10.83
N GLU A 45 16.10 38.36 -11.64
CA GLU A 45 17.51 38.75 -11.49
C GLU A 45 17.63 40.28 -11.49
N ARG A 46 18.29 40.81 -10.46
CA ARG A 46 18.49 42.25 -10.32
C ARG A 46 19.59 42.71 -11.28
N LYS A 47 19.28 43.66 -12.17
CA LYS A 47 20.25 44.27 -13.11
C LYS A 47 21.54 44.64 -12.37
N ARG A 48 22.64 43.96 -12.72
CA ARG A 48 23.97 44.34 -12.26
C ARG A 48 24.33 45.70 -12.87
N ARG A 49 24.65 46.68 -12.03
CA ARG A 49 25.26 47.94 -12.46
C ARG A 49 26.65 47.61 -13.02
N ARG A 50 26.87 47.86 -14.31
CA ARG A 50 28.21 47.83 -14.91
C ARG A 50 29.01 49.01 -14.35
N GLY A 51 29.96 48.70 -13.48
CA GLY A 51 31.07 49.60 -13.14
C GLY A 51 32.10 49.62 -14.27
N GLN A 52 32.68 50.80 -14.50
CA GLN A 52 33.42 51.22 -15.69
C GLN A 52 34.82 50.62 -15.88
N GLY A 53 35.24 50.64 -17.15
CA GLY A 53 36.63 50.71 -17.63
C GLY A 53 36.98 49.53 -18.54
N SER A 54 37.49 49.64 -19.76
CA SER A 54 37.91 50.71 -20.69
C SER A 54 38.45 49.90 -21.91
N PHE A 55 38.10 50.09 -23.19
CA PHE A 55 38.59 51.11 -24.14
C PHE A 55 38.00 50.81 -25.55
N MET A 56 37.32 51.80 -26.16
CA MET A 56 37.22 52.15 -27.60
C MET A 56 36.65 51.15 -28.66
N PRO A 57 36.31 51.60 -29.89
CA PRO A 57 35.25 52.58 -30.22
C PRO A 57 34.26 52.06 -31.30
N ALA A 58 33.21 52.85 -31.54
CA ALA A 58 32.00 52.54 -32.30
C ALA A 58 32.15 52.31 -33.83
N LYS A 59 31.22 51.55 -34.42
CA LYS A 59 30.65 51.81 -35.76
C LYS A 59 29.14 51.57 -35.81
N LYS A 60 28.45 52.53 -36.45
CA LYS A 60 27.03 52.65 -36.80
C LYS A 60 26.60 51.68 -37.92
N SER A 61 25.32 51.29 -37.91
CA SER A 61 24.31 51.24 -39.01
C SER A 61 23.37 50.06 -38.77
N ARG A 62 22.11 50.24 -38.36
CA ARG A 62 20.89 50.56 -39.15
C ARG A 62 20.72 49.62 -40.35
N GLU A 63 19.72 48.74 -40.29
CA GLU A 63 18.65 48.56 -41.29
C GLU A 63 17.72 47.40 -40.91
N ASP A 64 16.42 47.70 -40.87
CA ASP A 64 15.31 46.77 -41.06
C ASP A 64 15.37 46.22 -42.49
N ILE A 65 15.10 44.94 -42.71
CA ILE A 65 14.50 44.40 -43.95
C ILE A 65 13.77 43.10 -43.60
N ASP A 66 12.47 43.17 -43.88
CA ASP A 66 11.48 42.12 -44.10
C ASP A 66 11.87 41.29 -45.33
N ASP A 67 11.80 39.96 -45.29
CA ASP A 67 11.41 39.21 -46.49
C ASP A 67 11.03 37.75 -46.25
N SER A 68 10.15 37.31 -47.14
CA SER A 68 9.22 36.21 -47.03
C SER A 68 9.77 34.88 -47.57
N GLU A 69 9.04 33.81 -47.25
CA GLU A 69 8.82 32.60 -48.06
C GLU A 69 10.02 31.89 -48.71
N ARG A 70 10.33 30.69 -48.21
CA ARG A 70 10.66 29.55 -49.07
C ARG A 70 10.01 28.26 -48.58
N GLU A 71 8.97 27.89 -49.32
CA GLU A 71 8.47 26.54 -49.50
C GLU A 71 9.52 25.70 -50.24
N LEU A 72 9.75 24.46 -49.81
CA LEU A 72 10.03 23.33 -50.72
C LEU A 72 9.86 22.01 -49.97
N GLY A 73 8.86 21.24 -50.35
CA GLY A 73 8.67 19.87 -49.87
C GLY A 73 9.74 18.92 -50.40
N GLN A 74 9.98 17.84 -49.68
CA GLN A 74 10.57 16.62 -50.20
C GLN A 74 9.93 15.40 -49.52
N LEU A 75 9.46 14.49 -50.37
CA LEU A 75 8.78 13.24 -50.08
C LEU A 75 9.77 12.12 -49.75
N ILE A 76 9.43 11.32 -48.71
CA ILE A 76 9.58 9.84 -48.58
C ILE A 76 11.04 9.33 -48.41
N PRO A 77 11.35 8.44 -47.42
CA PRO A 77 10.78 7.09 -47.38
C PRO A 77 10.33 6.52 -46.04
N HIS A 78 9.31 5.65 -46.18
CA HIS A 78 9.01 4.52 -45.32
C HIS A 78 10.30 3.80 -44.93
N ASP A 79 10.63 3.84 -43.65
CA ASP A 79 11.42 2.81 -43.02
C ASP A 79 10.88 2.56 -41.62
N GLU A 80 10.82 1.27 -41.30
CA GLU A 80 10.29 0.66 -40.10
C GLU A 80 10.79 1.37 -38.84
N LEU A 81 9.89 2.08 -38.16
CA LEU A 81 10.09 2.43 -36.76
C LEU A 81 9.22 1.50 -35.94
N ASP A 82 9.91 0.59 -35.28
CA ASP A 82 9.43 -0.33 -34.27
C ASP A 82 8.26 0.27 -33.48
N ILE A 83 7.19 -0.49 -33.41
CA ILE A 83 6.14 -0.31 -32.40
C ILE A 83 6.86 -0.47 -31.06
N VAL A 84 7.38 0.64 -30.53
CA VAL A 84 7.71 0.75 -29.11
C VAL A 84 6.36 0.64 -28.44
N ASN A 85 6.02 -0.59 -28.06
CA ASN A 85 4.98 -0.90 -27.10
C ASN A 85 5.30 -0.04 -25.87
N ASN A 86 4.73 1.16 -25.83
CA ASN A 86 4.52 1.91 -24.60
C ASN A 86 3.51 1.11 -23.80
N GLU A 87 3.94 -0.04 -23.28
CA GLU A 87 3.29 -0.73 -22.18
C GLU A 87 3.44 0.19 -20.98
N VAL A 88 2.55 1.18 -20.90
CA VAL A 88 2.16 1.77 -19.63
C VAL A 88 1.91 0.56 -18.71
N PRO A 89 2.64 0.43 -17.58
CA PRO A 89 2.48 -0.72 -16.71
C PRO A 89 0.99 -0.83 -16.36
N ARG A 90 0.30 -1.85 -16.89
CA ARG A 90 -1.12 -2.03 -16.61
C ARG A 90 -1.23 -2.31 -15.12
N LYS A 91 -1.62 -1.29 -14.37
CA LYS A 91 -1.80 -1.40 -12.93
C LYS A 91 -2.90 -2.44 -12.70
N HIS A 92 -2.54 -3.54 -12.05
CA HIS A 92 -3.49 -4.63 -11.81
C HIS A 92 -4.75 -4.12 -11.11
N PHE A 93 -5.93 -4.61 -11.51
CA PHE A 93 -7.22 -4.12 -11.02
C PHE A 93 -7.36 -4.15 -9.49
N ILE A 94 -6.66 -5.07 -8.81
CA ILE A 94 -6.70 -5.21 -7.35
C ILE A 94 -6.27 -3.95 -6.59
N PHE A 95 -5.47 -3.08 -7.21
CA PHE A 95 -5.02 -1.82 -6.61
C PHE A 95 -6.05 -0.69 -6.76
N GLY A 96 -7.10 -0.90 -7.55
CA GLY A 96 -8.09 0.09 -7.96
C GLY A 96 -9.51 -0.17 -7.45
N LEU A 97 -9.75 -1.26 -6.71
CA LEU A 97 -11.10 -1.63 -6.26
C LEU A 97 -11.76 -0.52 -5.45
N ARG A 98 -13.09 -0.45 -5.57
CA ARG A 98 -13.93 0.53 -4.87
C ARG A 98 -14.15 0.06 -3.44
N LEU A 99 -14.08 0.99 -2.50
CA LEU A 99 -14.35 0.71 -1.09
C LEU A 99 -15.84 0.42 -0.89
N PRO A 100 -16.24 -0.66 -0.18
CA PRO A 100 -17.64 -1.01 0.02
C PRO A 100 -18.40 0.04 0.84
N SER A 101 -17.71 0.68 1.79
CA SER A 101 -18.25 1.78 2.60
C SER A 101 -17.14 2.73 3.05
N VAL A 102 -17.53 3.85 3.65
CA VAL A 102 -16.60 4.88 4.16
C VAL A 102 -15.70 4.38 5.30
N TYR A 103 -16.04 3.26 5.92
CA TYR A 103 -15.28 2.66 7.02
C TYR A 103 -14.15 1.74 6.55
N TRP A 104 -14.08 1.48 5.24
CA TRP A 104 -12.97 0.74 4.65
C TRP A 104 -11.82 1.68 4.31
N SER A 105 -10.61 1.16 4.49
CA SER A 105 -9.37 1.80 4.07
C SER A 105 -8.61 0.87 3.13
N ARG A 106 -7.80 1.45 2.24
CA ARG A 106 -6.96 0.71 1.29
C ARG A 106 -5.49 1.02 1.53
N GLN A 107 -4.68 -0.03 1.63
CA GLN A 107 -3.23 0.04 1.70
C GLN A 107 -2.63 -0.78 0.57
N THR A 108 -1.76 -0.19 -0.26
CA THR A 108 -1.16 -0.89 -1.40
C THR A 108 0.35 -0.95 -1.27
N PHE A 109 0.91 -2.13 -1.53
CA PHE A 109 2.34 -2.40 -1.59
C PHE A 109 2.68 -2.84 -3.00
N GLN A 110 2.91 -1.87 -3.90
CA GLN A 110 3.17 -2.14 -5.32
C GLN A 110 4.37 -3.06 -5.50
N ASN A 111 5.47 -2.82 -4.80
CA ASN A 111 6.68 -3.66 -4.86
C ASN A 111 6.45 -5.11 -4.42
N LYS A 112 5.38 -5.37 -3.65
CA LYS A 112 5.04 -6.71 -3.16
C LYS A 112 3.83 -7.31 -3.88
N ASN A 113 3.27 -6.60 -4.85
CA ASN A 113 2.04 -6.98 -5.54
C ASN A 113 0.86 -7.29 -4.59
N ILE A 114 0.73 -6.49 -3.52
CA ILE A 114 -0.31 -6.67 -2.50
C ILE A 114 -1.18 -5.42 -2.39
N ALA A 115 -2.49 -5.61 -2.33
CA ALA A 115 -3.47 -4.60 -1.94
C ALA A 115 -4.28 -5.12 -0.74
N ILE A 116 -4.36 -4.33 0.32
CA ILE A 116 -5.10 -4.66 1.53
C ILE A 116 -6.26 -3.69 1.64
N TYR A 117 -7.45 -4.22 1.88
CA TYR A 117 -8.67 -3.49 2.16
C TYR A 117 -9.13 -3.88 3.55
N GLN A 118 -9.35 -2.90 4.43
CA GLN A 118 -9.60 -3.22 5.83
C GLN A 118 -10.47 -2.20 6.54
N THR A 119 -11.25 -2.68 7.52
CA THR A 119 -11.97 -1.84 8.49
C THR A 119 -11.20 -1.79 9.79
N ALA A 120 -11.27 -0.65 10.47
CA ALA A 120 -10.59 -0.44 11.74
C ALA A 120 -11.54 0.14 12.79
N GLU A 121 -11.47 -0.36 14.01
CA GLU A 121 -12.17 0.18 15.17
C GLU A 121 -11.18 0.65 16.22
N HIS A 122 -11.52 1.76 16.86
CA HIS A 122 -10.70 2.34 17.92
C HIS A 122 -11.30 2.03 19.29
N HIS A 123 -10.56 1.28 20.11
CA HIS A 123 -10.92 0.95 21.48
C HIS A 123 -9.99 1.67 22.46
N LYS A 124 -10.52 2.66 23.18
CA LYS A 124 -9.77 3.46 24.17
C LYS A 124 -9.09 2.63 25.27
N SER A 125 -9.62 1.44 25.56
CA SER A 125 -9.17 0.57 26.65
C SER A 125 -8.20 -0.54 26.23
N LYS A 126 -7.91 -0.73 24.93
CA LYS A 126 -7.03 -1.80 24.44
C LYS A 126 -5.67 -1.26 24.01
N VAL A 127 -4.64 -2.10 24.07
CA VAL A 127 -3.29 -1.82 23.55
C VAL A 127 -2.90 -2.95 22.59
N PRO A 128 -2.70 -2.68 21.27
CA PRO A 128 -2.90 -1.39 20.61
C PRO A 128 -4.39 -0.95 20.60
N PRO A 129 -4.66 0.36 20.53
CA PRO A 129 -6.03 0.89 20.59
C PRO A 129 -6.81 0.72 19.29
N VAL A 130 -6.17 0.20 18.24
CA VAL A 130 -6.80 -0.03 16.93
C VAL A 130 -6.90 -1.54 16.71
N ALA A 131 -8.10 -2.02 16.45
CA ALA A 131 -8.38 -3.39 16.04
C ALA A 131 -8.89 -3.40 14.60
N PHE A 132 -8.43 -4.37 13.81
CA PHE A 132 -8.92 -4.58 12.45
C PHE A 132 -9.96 -5.69 12.47
N ASN A 133 -11.18 -5.33 12.05
CA ASN A 133 -12.32 -6.23 12.15
C ASN A 133 -12.49 -7.07 10.89
N LYS A 134 -12.33 -6.45 9.72
CA LYS A 134 -12.40 -7.13 8.43
C LYS A 134 -11.18 -6.76 7.64
N ILE A 135 -10.50 -7.74 7.06
CA ILE A 135 -9.33 -7.54 6.21
C ILE A 135 -9.49 -8.41 4.97
N ALA A 136 -9.45 -7.82 3.78
CA ALA A 136 -9.34 -8.51 2.52
C ALA A 136 -7.97 -8.21 1.91
N VAL A 137 -7.14 -9.24 1.77
CA VAL A 137 -5.79 -9.17 1.20
C VAL A 137 -5.83 -9.72 -0.22
N PHE A 138 -5.58 -8.86 -1.19
CA PHE A 138 -5.34 -9.24 -2.57
C PHE A 138 -3.84 -9.34 -2.82
N LYS A 139 -3.40 -10.48 -3.36
CA LYS A 139 -2.00 -10.72 -3.72
C LYS A 139 -1.92 -11.30 -5.12
N ILE A 140 -1.05 -10.75 -5.95
CA ILE A 140 -0.73 -11.30 -7.27
C ILE A 140 0.37 -12.34 -7.08
N GLY A 141 0.09 -13.59 -7.45
CA GLY A 141 1.05 -14.68 -7.40
C GLY A 141 2.04 -14.67 -8.57
N GLU A 142 2.90 -15.69 -8.63
CA GLU A 142 3.94 -15.85 -9.65
C GLU A 142 3.40 -15.93 -11.08
N ARG A 143 2.18 -16.47 -11.25
CA ARG A 143 1.53 -16.60 -12.56
C ARG A 143 0.69 -15.38 -12.96
N ASN A 144 0.95 -14.24 -12.34
CA ASN A 144 0.11 -13.04 -12.48
C ASN A 144 -1.38 -13.28 -12.15
N SER A 145 -1.67 -14.34 -11.38
CA SER A 145 -3.01 -14.67 -10.93
C SER A 145 -3.25 -14.01 -9.57
N PRO A 146 -4.22 -13.09 -9.45
CA PRO A 146 -4.56 -12.51 -8.18
C PRO A 146 -5.34 -13.53 -7.33
N SER A 147 -5.12 -13.45 -6.03
CA SER A 147 -5.83 -14.22 -5.03
C SER A 147 -6.30 -13.27 -3.93
N CYS A 148 -7.46 -13.58 -3.35
CA CYS A 148 -8.03 -12.84 -2.23
C CYS A 148 -8.07 -13.74 -1.00
N THR A 149 -7.63 -13.20 0.14
CA THR A 149 -7.73 -13.82 1.45
C THR A 149 -8.49 -12.89 2.38
N ILE A 150 -9.61 -13.35 2.93
CA ILE A 150 -10.47 -12.58 3.83
C ILE A 150 -10.25 -13.07 5.26
N PHE A 151 -9.99 -12.12 6.17
CA PHE A 151 -9.90 -12.34 7.60
C PHE A 151 -11.01 -11.56 8.33
N LEU A 152 -11.60 -12.19 9.33
CA LEU A 152 -12.58 -11.60 10.25
C LEU A 152 -12.05 -11.70 11.67
N ALA A 153 -11.91 -10.57 12.36
CA ALA A 153 -11.35 -10.47 13.71
C ALA A 153 -10.03 -11.25 13.90
N GLY A 154 -9.18 -11.25 12.88
CA GLY A 154 -7.89 -11.97 12.87
C GLY A 154 -7.96 -13.44 12.44
N HIS A 155 -9.15 -14.02 12.25
CA HIS A 155 -9.33 -15.40 11.79
C HIS A 155 -9.51 -15.46 10.28
N LEU A 156 -8.86 -16.44 9.63
CA LEU A 156 -9.06 -16.70 8.21
C LEU A 156 -10.50 -17.16 7.97
N HIS A 157 -11.23 -16.43 7.13
CA HIS A 157 -12.60 -16.75 6.73
C HIS A 157 -12.64 -17.50 5.40
N CYS A 158 -11.96 -16.97 4.38
CA CYS A 158 -11.85 -17.66 3.09
C CYS A 158 -10.62 -17.22 2.31
N GLN A 159 -10.18 -18.07 1.40
CA GLN A 159 -9.16 -17.78 0.40
C GLN A 159 -9.61 -18.28 -0.96
N ARG A 160 -9.53 -17.44 -1.99
CA ARG A 160 -9.94 -17.78 -3.37
C ARG A 160 -9.02 -17.11 -4.39
N THR A 161 -8.84 -17.76 -5.53
CA THR A 161 -8.32 -17.11 -6.73
C THR A 161 -9.35 -16.13 -7.26
N VAL A 162 -8.90 -15.11 -7.96
CA VAL A 162 -9.77 -14.09 -8.56
C VAL A 162 -9.39 -13.96 -10.03
N GLU A 163 -10.37 -13.91 -10.91
CA GLU A 163 -10.14 -13.88 -12.36
C GLU A 163 -10.44 -12.50 -12.96
N SER A 164 -11.33 -11.72 -12.33
CA SER A 164 -11.72 -10.41 -12.82
C SER A 164 -11.86 -9.33 -11.73
N GLU A 165 -11.98 -8.07 -12.16
CA GLU A 165 -12.25 -6.95 -11.27
C GLU A 165 -13.65 -7.07 -10.62
N GLU A 166 -14.64 -7.53 -11.38
CA GLU A 166 -16.00 -7.75 -10.87
C GLU A 166 -16.01 -8.77 -9.73
N GLU A 167 -15.34 -9.92 -9.91
CA GLU A 167 -15.23 -10.94 -8.87
C GLU A 167 -14.51 -10.40 -7.62
N ALA A 168 -13.44 -9.63 -7.82
CA ALA A 168 -12.73 -8.97 -6.72
C ALA A 168 -13.63 -8.02 -5.93
N GLN A 169 -14.46 -7.25 -6.66
CA GLN A 169 -15.40 -6.30 -6.09
C GLN A 169 -16.54 -7.00 -5.36
N GLU A 170 -17.02 -8.13 -5.87
CA GLU A 170 -18.02 -8.98 -5.23
C GLU A 170 -17.50 -9.59 -3.94
N LEU A 171 -16.26 -10.09 -3.91
CA LEU A 171 -15.62 -10.59 -2.69
C LEU A 171 -15.49 -9.52 -1.62
N LEU A 172 -15.16 -8.29 -2.03
CA LEU A 172 -15.06 -7.16 -1.12
C LEU A 172 -16.44 -6.73 -0.57
N ALA A 173 -17.46 -6.72 -1.43
CA ALA A 173 -18.85 -6.46 -1.02
C ALA A 173 -19.40 -7.59 -0.13
N TYR A 174 -19.01 -8.83 -0.38
CA TYR A 174 -19.33 -9.97 0.46
C TYR A 174 -18.71 -9.81 1.85
N ALA A 175 -17.43 -9.44 1.94
CA ALA A 175 -16.77 -9.16 3.21
C ALA A 175 -17.52 -8.08 4.02
N GLU A 176 -18.03 -7.05 3.35
CA GLU A 176 -18.83 -6.00 4.01
C GLU A 176 -20.14 -6.53 4.61
N LYS A 177 -20.80 -7.49 3.95
CA LYS A 177 -22.04 -8.09 4.45
C LYS A 177 -21.85 -9.03 5.65
N LEU A 178 -20.63 -9.52 5.88
CA LEU A 178 -20.36 -10.44 6.99
C LEU A 178 -20.53 -9.72 8.33
N SER A 179 -21.34 -10.30 9.22
CA SER A 179 -21.39 -9.91 10.62
C SER A 179 -20.32 -10.66 11.41
N ILE A 180 -19.63 -9.95 12.29
CA ILE A 180 -18.67 -10.56 13.23
C ILE A 180 -19.46 -10.87 14.49
N SER A 181 -19.71 -12.15 14.76
CA SER A 181 -20.30 -12.59 16.02
C SER A 181 -19.18 -12.77 17.06
N PHE A 182 -19.37 -12.22 18.26
CA PHE A 182 -18.42 -12.37 19.37
C PHE A 182 -18.63 -13.66 20.18
N GLY A 183 -19.29 -14.67 19.60
CA GLY A 183 -19.57 -15.94 20.28
C GLY A 183 -20.63 -15.87 21.38
N VAL A 184 -21.36 -14.76 21.52
CA VAL A 184 -22.55 -14.68 22.37
C VAL A 184 -23.75 -15.06 21.50
N GLY A 185 -24.08 -16.34 21.45
CA GLY A 185 -25.33 -16.80 20.85
C GLY A 185 -26.46 -16.73 21.89
N ASN A 186 -27.70 -16.51 21.43
CA ASN A 186 -28.84 -16.71 22.32
C ASN A 186 -28.88 -18.18 22.77
N THR A 187 -29.39 -18.45 23.97
CA THR A 187 -29.55 -19.83 24.48
C THR A 187 -30.40 -20.71 23.55
N SER A 188 -31.22 -20.11 22.68
CA SER A 188 -31.98 -20.78 21.61
C SER A 188 -31.14 -21.24 20.41
N GLU A 189 -29.94 -20.69 20.20
CA GLU A 189 -29.03 -21.04 19.10
C GLU A 189 -28.20 -22.29 19.41
N PHE A 190 -28.09 -22.64 20.69
CA PHE A 190 -27.38 -23.83 21.14
C PHE A 190 -28.39 -24.90 21.55
N LYS A 191 -28.33 -26.06 20.89
CA LYS A 191 -29.03 -27.24 21.42
C LYS A 191 -28.43 -27.54 22.79
N ARG A 192 -29.28 -27.61 23.83
CA ARG A 192 -28.88 -28.18 25.12
C ARG A 192 -28.34 -29.57 24.85
N LEU A 193 -27.05 -29.76 25.10
CA LEU A 193 -26.48 -31.09 25.20
C LEU A 193 -27.08 -31.71 26.47
N ASP A 194 -28.00 -32.66 26.28
CA ASP A 194 -28.50 -33.47 27.37
C ASP A 194 -27.42 -34.52 27.66
N VAL A 195 -26.72 -34.33 28.79
CA VAL A 195 -25.58 -35.15 29.20
C VAL A 195 -26.06 -36.40 29.95
N SER A 196 -27.37 -36.64 29.97
CA SER A 196 -28.01 -37.76 30.69
C SER A 196 -27.47 -39.14 30.28
N ASP A 197 -26.94 -39.29 29.07
CA ASP A 197 -26.35 -40.55 28.58
C ASP A 197 -24.81 -40.62 28.66
N CYS A 198 -24.11 -39.54 29.07
CA CYS A 198 -22.65 -39.52 29.20
C CYS A 198 -22.23 -39.84 30.64
N THR A 199 -21.76 -41.06 30.85
CA THR A 199 -21.71 -41.68 32.17
C THR A 199 -20.44 -41.40 32.98
N THR A 200 -19.52 -40.55 32.52
CA THR A 200 -18.39 -40.10 33.35
C THR A 200 -17.90 -38.71 32.99
N LEU A 201 -18.12 -37.77 33.91
CA LEU A 201 -17.51 -36.44 33.90
C LEU A 201 -16.25 -36.48 34.78
N SER A 202 -15.07 -36.25 34.21
CA SER A 202 -13.85 -36.02 34.98
C SER A 202 -13.46 -34.54 34.89
N ALA A 203 -12.57 -34.07 35.78
CA ALA A 203 -12.06 -32.70 35.75
C ALA A 203 -11.44 -32.30 34.38
N ASN A 204 -11.10 -33.28 33.54
CA ASN A 204 -10.41 -33.09 32.27
C ASN A 204 -11.23 -33.53 31.03
N GLY A 205 -12.50 -33.94 31.16
CA GLY A 205 -13.31 -34.28 29.99
C GLY A 205 -14.60 -35.07 30.23
N LEU A 206 -15.38 -35.23 29.15
CA LEU A 206 -16.60 -36.02 29.04
C LEU A 206 -16.29 -37.35 28.35
N PHE A 207 -16.66 -38.47 28.96
CA PHE A 207 -16.44 -39.82 28.43
C PHE A 207 -17.78 -40.55 28.21
N SER A 208 -17.89 -41.27 27.09
CA SER A 208 -19.01 -42.16 26.81
C SER A 208 -18.75 -43.54 27.44
N ALA A 209 -19.72 -44.11 28.15
CA ALA A 209 -19.59 -45.48 28.68
C ALA A 209 -19.62 -46.57 27.60
N VAL A 210 -19.98 -46.23 26.36
CA VAL A 210 -19.97 -47.18 25.22
C VAL A 210 -18.58 -47.26 24.59
N CYS A 211 -17.73 -46.27 24.82
CA CYS A 211 -16.35 -46.28 24.38
C CYS A 211 -15.47 -46.70 25.55
N ASP A 212 -15.13 -47.99 25.61
CA ASP A 212 -14.10 -48.49 26.51
C ASP A 212 -12.76 -47.87 26.08
N GLY A 213 -12.42 -46.76 26.75
CA GLY A 213 -11.39 -45.82 26.32
C GLY A 213 -10.01 -46.48 26.28
N SER A 214 -9.58 -46.88 25.08
CA SER A 214 -8.18 -47.10 24.80
C SER A 214 -7.59 -45.83 24.19
N VAL A 215 -7.36 -44.82 25.04
CA VAL A 215 -6.31 -43.85 24.76
C VAL A 215 -5.06 -44.42 25.42
N SER A 216 -4.14 -44.95 24.61
CA SER A 216 -2.82 -45.35 25.10
C SER A 216 -2.15 -44.12 25.73
N GLN A 217 -2.08 -44.10 27.06
CA GLN A 217 -1.17 -43.19 27.75
C GLN A 217 0.24 -43.56 27.31
N GLY A 218 0.87 -42.67 26.53
CA GLY A 218 2.28 -42.79 26.21
C GLY A 218 3.08 -42.94 27.49
N MET A 219 3.81 -44.05 27.63
CA MET A 219 4.69 -44.28 28.76
C MET A 219 5.76 -43.18 28.83
N PRO A 220 6.12 -42.68 30.02
CA PRO A 220 7.29 -41.83 30.16
C PRO A 220 8.56 -42.66 29.88
N ALA A 221 9.44 -42.10 29.06
CA ALA A 221 10.72 -42.68 28.69
C ALA A 221 11.57 -43.03 29.92
N HIS A 222 12.02 -44.28 29.98
CA HIS A 222 12.97 -44.80 30.95
C HIS A 222 14.35 -44.16 30.72
N MET A 223 14.89 -43.44 31.70
CA MET A 223 16.32 -43.11 31.74
C MET A 223 17.10 -44.32 32.29
N PRO A 224 18.20 -44.75 31.66
CA PRO A 224 19.18 -45.61 32.30
C PRO A 224 20.22 -44.76 33.06
N GLN A 225 20.71 -45.33 34.17
CA GLN A 225 21.83 -44.81 34.96
C GLN A 225 23.18 -45.03 34.26
#